data_AF-A0A7S4M3M4-F1
#
_entry.id   AF-A0A7S4M3M4-F1
#
_cell.length_a   1.000
_cell.length_b   1.000
_cell.length_c   1.000
_cell.angle_alpha   90.00
_cell.angle_beta   90.00
_cell.angle_gamma   90.00
#
_symmetry.space_group_name_H-M   'P 1'
#
loop_
_entity.id
_entity.type
_entity.pdbx_description
1 polymer ?
#
loop_
_entity_poly.entity_id
_entity_poly.type
_entity_poly.pdbx_seq_one_letter_code
_entity_poly.pdbx_strand_id
1 'polypeptide(L)'
;ELRPFVATNFELLRSRCDMITLYTDTNDFALFLSENLYNHRPSLGKHPFALVRQLPPLPRWNLNGLIRGYTSAKRLNLSRARSSRPLDMDVIDISWMDANVQSNRHNYFTINRWMVDDLLEVITTQRRAALRSSRLTHRGGNVYSFLAAPTHVVN
;
A
#
# COMPACT_ATOMS: atom_id res chain seq x y z
N GLU A 1 -10.31 -9.18 -3.44
CA GLU A 1 -9.30 -10.04 -2.78
C GLU A 1 -7.90 -9.68 -3.26
N LEU A 2 -6.89 -9.85 -2.40
CA LEU A 2 -5.50 -9.43 -2.67
C LEU A 2 -4.80 -10.28 -3.75
N ARG A 3 -4.86 -11.62 -3.66
CA ARG A 3 -4.08 -12.51 -4.56
C ARG A 3 -4.49 -12.39 -6.03
N PRO A 4 -5.79 -12.46 -6.39
CA PRO A 4 -6.21 -12.29 -7.79
C PRO A 4 -5.87 -10.90 -8.31
N PHE A 5 -5.90 -9.89 -7.45
CA PHE A 5 -5.55 -8.53 -7.83
C PHE A 5 -4.09 -8.42 -8.30
N VAL A 6 -3.15 -8.92 -7.49
CA VAL A 6 -1.71 -8.89 -7.83
C VAL A 6 -1.40 -9.77 -9.04
N ALA A 7 -2.10 -10.89 -9.20
CA ALA A 7 -1.84 -11.84 -10.29
C ALA A 7 -2.33 -11.34 -11.66
N THR A 8 -3.55 -10.80 -11.74
CA THR A 8 -4.22 -10.51 -13.02
C THR A 8 -4.89 -9.15 -13.06
N ASN A 9 -5.65 -8.76 -12.03
CA ASN A 9 -6.53 -7.60 -12.15
C ASN A 9 -5.75 -6.28 -12.20
N PHE A 10 -4.58 -6.22 -11.57
CA PHE A 10 -3.73 -5.05 -11.64
C PHE A 10 -3.30 -4.76 -13.09
N GLU A 11 -2.88 -5.77 -13.84
CA GLU A 11 -2.45 -5.59 -15.24
C GLU A 11 -3.62 -5.13 -16.13
N LEU A 12 -4.81 -5.69 -15.89
CA LEU A 12 -6.02 -5.24 -16.57
C LEU A 12 -6.31 -3.76 -16.28
N LEU A 13 -6.22 -3.34 -15.01
CA LEU A 13 -6.41 -1.93 -14.63
C LEU A 13 -5.33 -1.04 -15.23
N ARG A 14 -4.07 -1.45 -15.16
CA ARG A 14 -2.94 -0.68 -15.68
C ARG A 14 -2.98 -0.51 -17.19
N SER A 15 -3.57 -1.46 -17.92
CA SER A 15 -3.82 -1.36 -19.37
C SER A 15 -4.86 -0.30 -19.75
N ARG A 16 -5.69 0.16 -18.80
CA ARG A 16 -6.78 1.13 -19.02
C ARG A 16 -6.58 2.45 -18.28
N CYS A 17 -5.81 2.43 -17.20
CA CYS A 17 -5.60 3.56 -16.31
C CYS A 17 -4.10 3.80 -16.14
N ASP A 18 -3.64 4.98 -16.53
CA ASP A 18 -2.25 5.37 -16.30
C ASP A 18 -1.97 5.68 -14.84
N MET A 19 -2.92 6.34 -14.18
CA MET A 19 -2.82 6.66 -12.76
C MET A 19 -3.81 5.82 -11.94
N ILE A 20 -3.27 5.02 -11.03
CA ILE A 20 -4.02 4.18 -10.11
C ILE A 20 -3.62 4.60 -8.70
N THR A 21 -4.59 5.00 -7.90
CA THR A 21 -4.42 5.30 -6.47
C THR A 21 -5.38 4.42 -5.67
N LEU A 22 -4.86 3.71 -4.68
CA LEU A 22 -5.65 2.85 -3.80
C LEU A 22 -5.54 3.33 -2.36
N TYR A 23 -6.68 3.53 -1.71
CA TYR A 23 -6.74 3.79 -0.28
C TYR A 23 -6.88 2.48 0.47
N THR A 24 -6.08 2.30 1.52
CA THR A 24 -5.98 1.06 2.29
C THR A 24 -5.98 1.36 3.78
N ASP A 25 -6.60 0.49 4.57
CA ASP A 25 -6.65 0.59 6.02
C ASP A 25 -6.25 -0.76 6.64
N THR A 26 -5.08 -0.81 7.27
CA THR A 26 -4.59 -1.99 8.01
C THR A 26 -5.40 -2.25 9.27
N ASN A 27 -5.94 -1.20 9.87
CA ASN A 27 -6.68 -1.22 11.12
C ASN A 27 -8.19 -1.46 10.93
N ASP A 28 -8.66 -1.60 9.69
CA ASP A 28 -10.07 -1.87 9.38
C ASP A 28 -10.54 -3.20 10.01
N PHE A 29 -11.49 -3.07 10.93
CA PHE A 29 -12.10 -4.19 11.65
C PHE A 29 -13.07 -4.99 10.78
N ALA A 30 -13.81 -4.35 9.87
CA ALA A 30 -14.70 -5.07 8.96
C ALA A 30 -13.90 -5.93 7.98
N LEU A 31 -12.79 -5.41 7.46
CA LEU A 31 -11.86 -6.21 6.65
C LEU A 31 -11.23 -7.33 7.47
N PHE A 32 -10.87 -7.08 8.73
CA PHE A 32 -10.37 -8.13 9.62
C PHE A 32 -11.39 -9.27 9.80
N LEU A 33 -12.64 -8.94 10.14
CA LEU A 33 -13.68 -9.95 10.29
C LEU A 33 -13.93 -10.70 8.98
N SER A 34 -13.95 -9.98 7.85
CA SER A 34 -14.09 -10.56 6.52
C SER A 34 -12.98 -11.58 6.21
N GLU A 35 -11.73 -11.23 6.50
CA GLU A 35 -10.57 -12.11 6.27
C GLU A 35 -10.56 -13.32 7.21
N ASN A 36 -10.89 -13.13 8.48
CA ASN A 36 -10.63 -14.13 9.51
C ASN A 36 -11.84 -15.04 9.82
N LEU A 37 -13.06 -14.52 9.73
CA LEU A 37 -14.27 -15.24 10.13
C LEU A 37 -15.12 -15.75 8.95
N TYR A 38 -15.08 -15.07 7.81
CA TYR A 38 -15.98 -15.38 6.69
C TYR A 38 -15.26 -15.94 5.48
N ASN A 39 -14.34 -15.17 4.88
CA ASN A 39 -13.78 -15.49 3.58
C ASN A 39 -12.47 -16.27 3.64
N HIS A 40 -11.78 -16.27 4.80
CA HIS A 40 -10.47 -16.91 4.99
C HIS A 40 -9.43 -16.54 3.91
N ARG A 41 -9.53 -15.31 3.38
CA ARG A 41 -8.72 -14.81 2.28
C ARG A 41 -8.32 -13.36 2.55
N PRO A 42 -7.07 -12.97 2.25
CA PRO A 42 -6.62 -11.60 2.47
C PRO A 42 -7.35 -10.60 1.57
N SER A 43 -7.85 -9.53 2.17
CA SER A 43 -8.55 -8.43 1.53
C SER A 43 -7.54 -7.47 0.92
N LEU A 44 -7.91 -6.91 -0.23
CA LEU A 44 -7.04 -5.99 -0.96
C LEU A 44 -6.74 -4.72 -0.14
N GLY A 45 -7.76 -4.19 0.54
CA GLY A 45 -7.68 -2.94 1.27
C GLY A 45 -6.92 -2.99 2.60
N LYS A 46 -6.59 -4.18 3.12
CA LYS A 46 -5.96 -4.33 4.46
C LYS A 46 -4.44 -4.47 4.41
N HIS A 47 -3.88 -4.83 3.26
CA HIS A 47 -2.48 -5.26 3.12
C HIS A 47 -1.69 -4.35 2.14
N PRO A 48 -1.40 -3.09 2.50
CA PRO A 48 -0.75 -2.12 1.59
C PRO A 48 0.61 -2.58 1.07
N PHE A 49 1.44 -3.14 1.96
CA PHE A 49 2.79 -3.61 1.61
C PHE A 49 2.82 -4.94 0.85
N ALA A 50 1.67 -5.61 0.69
CA ALA A 50 1.57 -6.85 -0.06
C ALA A 50 1.30 -6.65 -1.56
N LEU A 51 1.11 -5.39 -1.99
CA LEU A 51 0.89 -4.98 -3.38
C LEU A 51 2.20 -4.96 -4.17
N VAL A 52 2.83 -6.13 -4.23
CA VAL A 52 4.14 -6.32 -4.86
C VAL A 52 4.08 -7.48 -5.86
N ARG A 53 4.71 -7.29 -7.02
CA ARG A 53 5.00 -8.38 -7.96
C ARG A 53 6.23 -9.13 -7.49
N GLN A 54 6.11 -10.45 -7.36
CA GLN A 54 7.28 -11.32 -7.16
C GLN A 54 8.10 -11.35 -8.45
N LEU A 55 9.39 -11.04 -8.33
CA LEU A 55 10.36 -11.19 -9.39
C LEU A 55 10.86 -12.63 -9.42
N PRO A 56 11.15 -13.19 -10.61
CA PRO A 56 11.80 -14.48 -10.69
C PRO A 56 13.16 -14.43 -9.97
N PRO A 57 13.57 -15.52 -9.29
CA PRO A 57 14.88 -15.58 -8.67
C PRO A 57 15.95 -15.40 -9.74
N LEU A 58 16.97 -14.58 -9.44
CA LEU A 58 18.09 -14.39 -10.36
C LEU A 58 18.80 -15.73 -10.62
N PRO A 59 19.35 -15.94 -11.83
CA PRO A 59 20.22 -17.07 -12.10
C PRO A 59 21.37 -17.12 -11.09
N ARG A 60 21.65 -18.31 -10.54
CA ARG A 60 22.64 -18.53 -9.46
C ARG A 60 24.02 -17.90 -9.72
N TRP A 61 24.43 -17.85 -10.98
CA TRP A 61 25.71 -17.30 -11.45
C TRP A 61 25.86 -15.79 -11.17
N ASN A 62 24.78 -15.00 -11.31
CA ASN A 62 24.78 -13.55 -11.04
C ASN A 62 24.78 -13.23 -9.55
N LEU A 63 24.28 -14.15 -8.71
CA LEU A 63 24.17 -13.96 -7.28
C LEU A 63 25.53 -14.13 -6.57
N ASN A 64 26.35 -15.07 -7.02
CA ASN A 64 27.65 -15.33 -6.40
C ASN A 64 28.66 -14.19 -6.62
N GLY A 65 28.61 -13.51 -7.76
CA GLY A 65 29.44 -12.34 -8.07
C GLY A 65 29.00 -11.08 -7.33
N LEU A 66 27.69 -10.80 -7.29
CA LEU A 66 27.14 -9.58 -6.67
C LEU A 66 27.27 -9.58 -5.13
N ILE A 67 27.21 -10.77 -4.51
CA ILE A 67 27.11 -10.88 -3.06
C ILE A 67 28.39 -11.46 -2.43
N ARG A 68 29.54 -11.35 -3.12
CA ARG A 68 30.86 -11.69 -2.58
C ARG A 68 31.20 -10.71 -1.44
N GLY A 69 31.52 -11.24 -0.26
CA GLY A 69 31.91 -10.43 0.91
C GLY A 69 30.77 -9.96 1.83
N TYR A 70 29.50 -10.23 1.51
CA TYR A 70 28.41 -9.98 2.46
C TYR A 70 28.23 -11.15 3.42
N THR A 71 27.93 -10.82 4.69
CA THR A 71 27.45 -11.78 5.70
C THR A 71 26.20 -12.53 5.24
N SER A 72 25.97 -13.75 5.74
CA SER A 72 24.79 -14.58 5.43
C SER A 72 23.46 -13.84 5.63
N ALA A 73 23.35 -13.00 6.67
CA ALA A 73 22.16 -12.20 6.93
C ALA A 73 21.93 -11.09 5.88
N LYS A 74 22.97 -10.34 5.50
CA LYS A 74 22.89 -9.35 4.40
C LYS A 74 22.60 -10.02 3.05
N ARG A 75 23.11 -11.24 2.81
CA ARG A 75 22.79 -12.06 1.63
C ARG A 75 21.31 -12.39 1.54
N LEU A 76 20.73 -12.91 2.63
CA LEU A 76 19.31 -13.21 2.73
C LEU A 76 18.44 -11.97 2.54
N ASN A 77 18.77 -10.87 3.22
CA ASN A 77 18.02 -9.62 3.08
C ASN A 77 18.12 -9.02 1.67
N LEU A 78 19.28 -9.04 1.02
CA LEU A 78 19.43 -8.53 -0.35
C LEU A 78 18.69 -9.41 -1.37
N SER A 79 18.72 -10.74 -1.20
CA SER A 79 17.96 -11.67 -2.03
C SER A 79 16.44 -11.49 -1.86
N ARG A 80 15.98 -11.25 -0.63
CA ARG A 80 14.57 -11.02 -0.30
C ARG A 80 14.09 -9.64 -0.75
N ALA A 81 14.89 -8.59 -0.53
CA ALA A 81 14.60 -7.22 -0.97
C ALA A 81 14.55 -7.08 -2.50
N ARG A 82 15.21 -7.97 -3.25
CA ARG A 82 15.13 -8.02 -4.72
C ARG A 82 14.10 -9.02 -5.25
N SER A 83 13.48 -9.84 -4.40
CA SER A 83 12.48 -10.82 -4.84
C SER A 83 11.10 -10.23 -5.11
N SER A 84 10.84 -8.99 -4.71
CA SER A 84 9.56 -8.34 -4.93
C SER A 84 9.74 -6.88 -5.34
N ARG A 85 8.91 -6.41 -6.27
CA ARG A 85 8.81 -5.01 -6.67
C ARG A 85 7.39 -4.51 -6.44
N PRO A 86 7.21 -3.31 -5.85
CA PRO A 86 5.90 -2.69 -5.79
C PRO A 86 5.22 -2.61 -7.15
N LEU A 87 3.91 -2.78 -7.18
CA LEU A 87 3.09 -2.55 -8.38
C LEU A 87 3.13 -1.05 -8.74
N ASP A 88 3.03 -0.73 -10.03
CA ASP A 88 3.02 0.66 -10.54
C ASP A 88 1.68 1.35 -10.23
N MET A 89 1.46 1.67 -8.96
CA MET A 89 0.31 2.38 -8.42
C MET A 89 0.68 3.11 -7.13
N ASP A 90 -0.11 4.09 -6.75
CA ASP A 90 0.02 4.76 -5.46
C ASP A 90 -0.85 4.07 -4.41
N VAL A 91 -0.30 3.81 -3.23
CA VAL A 91 -1.02 3.21 -2.11
C VAL A 91 -1.04 4.20 -0.96
N ILE A 92 -2.24 4.60 -0.52
CA ILE A 92 -2.44 5.56 0.56
C ILE A 92 -2.98 4.80 1.78
N ASP A 93 -2.11 4.63 2.79
CA ASP A 93 -2.38 4.05 4.10
C ASP A 93 -3.12 5.08 4.97
N ILE A 94 -4.41 4.81 5.24
CA ILE A 94 -5.29 5.65 6.05
C ILE A 94 -5.47 5.12 7.48
N SER A 95 -4.71 4.11 7.89
CA SER A 95 -4.91 3.41 9.19
C SER A 95 -4.74 4.28 10.44
N TRP A 96 -4.07 5.42 10.28
CA TRP A 96 -3.77 6.39 11.35
C TRP A 96 -4.60 7.67 11.21
N MET A 97 -5.50 7.71 10.23
CA MET A 97 -6.34 8.86 9.98
C MET A 97 -7.60 8.75 10.85
N ASP A 98 -7.85 9.75 11.67
CA ASP A 98 -9.02 9.78 12.54
C ASP A 98 -10.32 9.72 11.75
N ALA A 99 -11.28 8.90 12.18
CA ALA A 99 -12.58 8.79 11.53
C ALA A 99 -13.49 9.95 11.98
N ASN A 100 -14.03 10.71 11.03
CA ASN A 100 -15.00 11.79 11.29
C ASN A 100 -16.37 11.28 11.79
N VAL A 101 -16.57 9.97 12.00
CA VAL A 101 -17.85 9.37 12.40
C VAL A 101 -17.61 8.41 13.57
N GLN A 102 -18.45 8.52 14.61
CA GLN A 102 -18.42 7.70 15.81
C GLN A 102 -18.47 6.20 15.48
N SER A 103 -17.67 5.42 16.21
CA SER A 103 -17.29 4.00 16.05
C SER A 103 -18.40 2.96 15.80
N ASN A 104 -19.66 3.34 15.72
CA ASN A 104 -20.82 2.44 15.65
C ASN A 104 -21.63 2.56 14.35
N ARG A 105 -21.22 3.39 13.38
CA ARG A 105 -21.90 3.48 12.07
C ARG A 105 -21.04 2.83 11.00
N HIS A 106 -21.46 1.65 10.54
CA HIS A 106 -20.93 0.98 9.35
C HIS A 106 -21.22 1.82 8.10
N ASN A 107 -20.39 2.83 7.82
CA ASN A 107 -20.47 3.59 6.60
C ASN A 107 -19.22 3.36 5.75
N TYR A 108 -19.41 2.74 4.59
CA TYR A 108 -18.37 2.44 3.60
C TYR A 108 -17.68 3.71 3.07
N PHE A 109 -18.30 4.88 3.24
CA PHE A 109 -17.82 6.19 2.79
C PHE A 109 -17.58 7.17 3.94
N THR A 110 -16.88 6.75 4.99
CA THR A 110 -16.32 7.73 5.94
C THR A 110 -15.12 8.43 5.29
N ILE A 111 -15.41 9.28 4.29
CA ILE A 111 -14.38 9.98 3.53
C ILE A 111 -14.00 11.24 4.31
N ASN A 112 -12.80 11.24 4.86
CA ASN A 112 -12.26 12.41 5.55
C ASN A 112 -11.96 13.55 4.57
N ARG A 113 -12.00 14.80 5.05
CA ARG A 113 -11.63 16.00 4.28
C ARG A 113 -10.28 15.82 3.56
N TRP A 114 -9.30 15.22 4.25
CA TRP A 114 -7.97 14.89 3.71
C TRP A 114 -8.04 14.00 2.47
N MET A 115 -8.89 12.97 2.47
CA MET A 115 -9.11 12.10 1.31
C MET A 115 -9.79 12.85 0.17
N VAL A 116 -10.79 13.69 0.47
CA VAL A 116 -11.50 14.47 -0.57
C VAL A 116 -10.55 15.43 -1.27
N ASP A 117 -9.74 16.18 -0.52
CA ASP A 117 -8.73 17.09 -1.09
C ASP A 117 -7.70 16.34 -1.92
N ASP A 118 -7.31 15.15 -1.46
CA ASP A 118 -6.37 14.31 -2.17
C ASP A 118 -6.95 13.77 -3.48
N LEU A 119 -8.20 13.28 -3.46
CA LEU A 119 -8.94 12.87 -4.65
C LEU A 119 -9.07 14.02 -5.65
N LEU A 120 -9.40 15.22 -5.18
CA LEU A 120 -9.50 16.42 -6.02
C LEU A 120 -8.15 16.71 -6.71
N GLU A 121 -7.05 16.68 -5.96
CA GLU A 121 -5.70 16.93 -6.50
C GLU A 121 -5.28 15.84 -7.50
N VAL A 122 -5.55 14.57 -7.18
CA VAL A 122 -5.29 13.43 -8.08
C VAL A 122 -6.07 13.62 -9.39
N ILE A 123 -7.37 13.92 -9.33
CA ILE A 123 -8.21 14.11 -10.53
C ILE A 123 -7.72 15.31 -11.35
N THR A 124 -7.46 16.44 -10.71
CA THR A 124 -7.14 17.71 -11.40
C THR A 124 -5.72 17.79 -11.93
N THR A 125 -4.74 17.31 -11.17
CA THR A 125 -3.32 17.48 -11.49
C THR A 125 -2.66 16.24 -12.06
N GLN A 126 -3.29 15.07 -11.87
CA GLN A 126 -2.73 13.77 -12.25
C GLN A 126 -1.33 13.51 -11.65
N ARG A 127 -1.06 14.05 -10.45
CA ARG A 127 0.24 13.90 -9.75
C ARG A 127 0.28 12.62 -8.91
N ARG A 128 1.38 11.86 -9.07
CA ARG A 128 1.71 10.71 -8.23
C ARG A 128 1.86 11.09 -6.75
N ALA A 129 1.62 10.14 -5.86
CA ALA A 129 1.72 10.33 -4.41
C ALA A 129 3.09 10.89 -3.98
N ALA A 130 4.18 10.46 -4.63
CA ALA A 130 5.54 10.97 -4.39
C ALA A 130 5.67 12.49 -4.59
N LEU A 131 4.86 13.08 -5.49
CA LEU A 131 4.89 14.50 -5.81
C LEU A 131 3.95 15.33 -4.92
N ARG A 132 3.14 14.68 -4.09
CA ARG A 132 2.16 15.29 -3.16
C ARG A 132 2.75 15.37 -1.74
N SER A 133 4.04 15.67 -1.64
CA SER A 133 4.83 15.64 -0.38
C SER A 133 4.43 16.68 0.65
N SER A 134 3.63 17.69 0.28
CA SER A 134 3.07 18.67 1.21
C SER A 134 2.01 18.07 2.14
N ARG A 135 1.34 16.99 1.72
CA ARG A 135 0.25 16.34 2.46
C ARG A 135 0.56 14.88 2.80
N LEU A 136 1.35 14.20 1.96
CA LEU A 136 1.67 12.79 2.12
C LEU A 136 3.10 12.59 2.62
N THR A 137 3.27 11.61 3.52
CA THR A 137 4.57 11.13 3.97
C THR A 137 4.83 9.72 3.46
N HIS A 138 6.08 9.43 3.09
CA HIS A 138 6.50 8.13 2.57
C HIS A 138 6.65 7.12 3.71
N ARG A 139 6.08 5.92 3.54
CA ARG A 139 6.12 4.83 4.54
C ARG A 139 7.03 3.69 4.09
N GLY A 140 7.11 3.44 2.79
CA GLY A 140 7.95 2.40 2.21
C GLY A 140 7.43 1.92 0.85
N GLY A 141 8.32 1.61 -0.08
CA GLY A 141 7.93 1.23 -1.45
C GLY A 141 7.12 2.34 -2.12
N ASN A 142 5.90 2.03 -2.55
CA ASN A 142 4.90 2.95 -3.12
C ASN A 142 3.78 3.30 -2.12
N VAL A 143 4.01 3.08 -0.82
CA VAL A 143 3.04 3.33 0.25
C VAL A 143 3.31 4.67 0.92
N TYR A 144 2.25 5.46 1.04
CA TYR A 144 2.24 6.80 1.64
C TYR A 144 1.13 6.89 2.68
N SER A 145 1.24 7.83 3.62
CA SER A 145 0.19 8.12 4.60
C SER A 145 -0.02 9.63 4.71
N PHE A 146 -1.16 10.05 5.22
CA PHE A 146 -1.43 11.47 5.45
C PHE A 146 -0.59 12.02 6.59
N LEU A 147 -0.04 13.23 6.41
CA LEU A 147 0.52 14.06 7.47
C LEU A 147 -0.62 14.70 8.27
N ALA A 148 -1.40 13.87 8.98
CA ALA A 148 -2.37 14.34 9.94
C ALA A 148 -1.76 14.30 11.34
N ALA A 149 -1.86 15.40 12.08
CA ALA A 149 -1.55 15.38 13.50
C ALA A 149 -2.59 14.50 14.21
N PRO A 150 -2.18 13.63 15.15
CA PRO A 150 -3.12 12.84 15.93
C PRO A 150 -4.04 13.77 16.72
N THR A 151 -5.33 13.43 16.82
CA THR A 151 -6.30 14.22 17.60
C THR A 151 -5.95 14.33 19.08
N HIS A 152 -5.19 13.40 19.65
CA HIS A 152 -4.72 13.43 21.04
C HIS A 152 -3.20 13.61 21.12
N VAL A 153 -2.77 14.85 21.33
CA VAL A 153 -1.43 15.16 21.84
C VAL A 153 -1.57 15.42 23.34
N VAL A 154 -1.28 14.41 24.16
CA VAL A 154 -1.23 14.57 25.62
C VAL A 154 0.20 14.98 25.99
N ASN A 155 0.35 16.12 26.65
CA ASN A 155 1.62 16.63 27.15
C ASN A 155 1.90 16.08 28.56
#